data_AF-A0A6B1I153-F1
#
_entry.id   AF-A0A6B1I153-F1
#
_cell.length_a   1.000
_cell.length_b   1.000
_cell.length_c   1.000
_cell.angle_alpha   90.00
_cell.angle_beta   90.00
_cell.angle_gamma   90.00
#
_symmetry.space_group_name_H-M   'P 1'
#
loop_
_entity.id
_entity.type
_entity.pdbx_description
1 polymer ?
#
loop_
_entity_poly.entity_id
_entity_poly.type
_entity_poly.pdbx_seq_one_letter_code
_entity_poly.pdbx_strand_id
1 'polypeptide(L)'
;MDTLPEVIPLTPYYREMVWGGRRLAALYGKALPDDVLIGESFELSAYEGRESRTADGRSLRELVETHRGDLVGTAVWARYGGRFPLLIKLLDAQQDLSIQVHPDDEYARRNGLVDSGKMEAWYVLQSDGGRVACGLAEGVGRAEFVAAHAANRVAEVVRFYPVAQGDVLFLPPGTVHALCQGVVLYEVQQTSDLTFRIYDYGRPRELHWEQALEVIDFAQ
;
A
#
# COMPACT_ATOMS: atom_id res chain seq x y z
N MET A 1 15.91 -30.30 10.86
CA MET A 1 15.28 -29.00 10.54
C MET A 1 16.27 -27.94 10.95
N ASP A 2 16.67 -27.06 10.03
CA ASP A 2 17.50 -25.92 10.39
C ASP A 2 16.76 -25.09 11.44
N THR A 3 17.44 -24.78 12.54
CA THR A 3 16.89 -23.94 13.61
C THR A 3 16.76 -22.51 13.10
N LEU A 4 15.59 -21.90 13.30
CA LEU A 4 15.37 -20.49 13.00
C LEU A 4 16.32 -19.62 13.84
N PRO A 5 17.01 -18.64 13.24
CA PRO A 5 17.77 -17.67 14.01
C PRO A 5 16.82 -16.69 14.72
N GLU A 6 17.31 -16.02 15.76
CA GLU A 6 16.55 -14.99 16.48
C GLU A 6 16.19 -13.79 15.60
N VAL A 7 17.08 -13.44 14.66
CA VAL A 7 16.89 -12.36 13.69
C VAL A 7 17.14 -12.89 12.30
N ILE A 8 16.22 -12.59 11.37
CA ILE A 8 16.33 -12.94 9.95
C ILE A 8 16.50 -11.64 9.17
N PRO A 9 17.72 -11.28 8.76
CA PRO A 9 17.94 -10.13 7.89
C PRO A 9 17.35 -10.41 6.51
N LEU A 10 16.62 -9.44 5.97
CA LEU A 10 15.99 -9.52 4.66
C LEU A 10 16.46 -8.38 3.75
N THR A 11 16.66 -8.70 2.50
CA THR A 11 16.86 -7.76 1.39
C THR A 11 15.48 -7.45 0.80
N PRO A 12 15.12 -6.17 0.63
CA PRO A 12 13.82 -5.79 0.10
C PRO A 12 13.71 -6.06 -1.40
N TYR A 13 12.47 -6.12 -1.89
CA TYR A 13 12.16 -6.02 -3.31
C TYR A 13 11.89 -4.56 -3.68
N TYR A 14 12.53 -4.03 -4.73
CA TYR A 14 12.31 -2.67 -5.20
C TYR A 14 11.36 -2.64 -6.40
N ARG A 15 10.30 -1.83 -6.32
CA ARG A 15 9.32 -1.65 -7.39
C ARG A 15 9.53 -0.30 -8.07
N GLU A 16 9.82 -0.36 -9.38
CA GLU A 16 9.82 0.82 -10.23
C GLU A 16 8.40 1.36 -10.35
N MET A 17 8.24 2.67 -10.17
CA MET A 17 6.95 3.34 -10.31
C MET A 17 7.14 4.66 -11.05
N VAL A 18 6.14 5.04 -11.86
CA VAL A 18 6.13 6.31 -12.62
C VAL A 18 6.24 7.56 -11.75
N TRP A 19 5.85 7.44 -10.48
CA TRP A 19 5.90 8.50 -9.46
C TRP A 19 7.08 8.31 -8.49
N GLY A 20 7.92 7.31 -8.72
CA GLY A 20 9.02 6.96 -7.83
C GLY A 20 10.20 7.93 -7.91
N GLY A 21 11.16 7.73 -7.02
CA GLY A 21 12.30 8.62 -6.86
C GLY A 21 13.56 7.88 -6.44
N ARG A 22 14.46 8.64 -5.84
CA ARG A 22 15.74 8.14 -5.30
C ARG A 22 15.98 8.58 -3.85
N ARG A 23 14.97 9.12 -3.16
CA ARG A 23 15.14 9.59 -1.78
C ARG A 23 15.44 8.45 -0.82
N LEU A 24 14.91 7.24 -1.07
CA LEU A 24 15.21 6.08 -0.24
C LEU A 24 16.72 5.75 -0.20
N ALA A 25 17.45 6.00 -1.29
CA ALA A 25 18.91 5.86 -1.30
C ALA A 25 19.58 6.92 -0.42
N ALA A 26 19.19 8.18 -0.56
CA ALA A 26 19.79 9.30 0.18
C ALA A 26 19.47 9.28 1.68
N LEU A 27 18.24 8.92 2.06
CA LEU A 27 17.74 8.97 3.43
C LEU A 27 18.10 7.73 4.23
N TYR A 28 18.08 6.56 3.59
CA TYR A 28 18.19 5.26 4.27
C TYR A 28 19.30 4.37 3.73
N GLY A 29 20.15 4.87 2.82
CA GLY A 29 21.27 4.11 2.25
C GLY A 29 20.83 2.92 1.41
N LYS A 30 19.61 2.93 0.87
CA LYS A 30 19.10 1.82 0.03
C LYS A 30 19.92 1.71 -1.25
N ALA A 31 20.38 0.51 -1.55
CA ALA A 31 21.12 0.19 -2.77
C ALA A 31 20.14 0.04 -3.96
N LEU A 32 19.62 1.17 -4.46
CA LEU A 32 18.69 1.19 -5.58
C LEU A 32 19.45 0.97 -6.90
N PRO A 33 18.88 0.24 -7.88
CA PRO A 33 19.43 0.15 -9.22
C PRO A 33 19.67 1.53 -9.83
N ASP A 34 20.75 1.67 -10.61
CA ASP A 34 21.07 2.92 -11.31
C ASP A 34 19.99 3.24 -12.36
N ASP A 35 19.69 4.52 -12.53
CA ASP A 35 18.73 5.06 -13.51
C ASP A 35 17.27 4.55 -13.41
N VAL A 36 16.92 3.81 -12.37
CA VAL A 36 15.54 3.38 -12.09
C VAL A 36 14.90 4.29 -11.03
N LEU A 37 13.64 4.68 -11.28
CA LEU A 37 12.82 5.44 -10.33
C LEU A 37 12.03 4.48 -9.43
N ILE A 38 12.48 4.31 -8.18
CA ILE A 38 11.84 3.39 -7.23
C ILE A 38 10.79 4.14 -6.44
N GLY A 39 9.54 3.68 -6.55
CA GLY A 39 8.44 4.22 -5.76
C GLY A 39 8.19 3.44 -4.48
N GLU A 40 8.41 2.12 -4.51
CA GLU A 40 8.12 1.24 -3.38
C GLU A 40 9.33 0.34 -3.08
N SER A 41 9.71 0.22 -1.82
CA SER A 41 10.65 -0.77 -1.31
C SER A 41 9.91 -1.70 -0.37
N PHE A 42 9.77 -2.97 -0.74
CA PHE A 42 9.04 -3.98 0.01
C PHE A 42 9.97 -4.56 1.06
N GLU A 43 9.95 -3.96 2.25
CA GLU A 43 10.83 -4.29 3.38
C GLU A 43 10.53 -5.68 3.96
N LEU A 44 9.25 -6.05 3.99
CA LEU A 44 8.79 -7.36 4.44
C LEU A 44 7.66 -7.81 3.51
N SER A 45 7.94 -8.79 2.65
CA SER A 45 6.99 -9.25 1.65
C SER A 45 7.14 -10.74 1.38
N ALA A 46 6.02 -11.46 1.50
CA ALA A 46 5.87 -12.81 0.96
C ALA A 46 4.96 -12.82 -0.28
N TYR A 47 4.73 -11.66 -0.89
CA TYR A 47 3.89 -11.53 -2.08
C TYR A 47 4.59 -12.16 -3.29
N GLU A 48 3.90 -13.04 -3.99
CA GLU A 48 4.47 -13.84 -5.08
C GLU A 48 5.12 -12.98 -6.16
N GLY A 49 6.39 -13.28 -6.49
CA GLY A 49 7.20 -12.55 -7.46
C GLY A 49 7.75 -11.21 -6.97
N ARG A 50 7.45 -10.82 -5.73
CA ARG A 50 7.88 -9.56 -5.10
C ARG A 50 8.31 -9.78 -3.65
N GLU A 51 8.97 -10.91 -3.39
CA GLU A 51 9.35 -11.32 -2.05
C GLU A 51 10.61 -10.62 -1.56
N SER A 52 10.63 -10.29 -0.27
CA SER A 52 11.87 -10.01 0.45
C SER A 52 12.65 -11.32 0.66
N ARG A 53 13.98 -11.25 0.61
CA ARG A 53 14.85 -12.46 0.57
C ARG A 53 15.99 -12.40 1.58
N THR A 54 16.36 -13.54 2.14
CA THR A 54 17.57 -13.70 2.96
C THR A 54 18.84 -13.59 2.10
N ALA A 55 20.00 -13.45 2.74
CA ALA A 55 21.29 -13.36 2.07
C ALA A 55 21.64 -14.60 1.21
N ASP A 56 21.11 -15.77 1.57
CA ASP A 56 21.27 -17.01 0.80
C ASP A 56 20.18 -17.23 -0.26
N GLY A 57 19.32 -16.22 -0.48
CA GLY A 57 18.37 -16.16 -1.60
C GLY A 57 16.98 -16.73 -1.30
N ARG A 58 16.76 -17.35 -0.13
CA ARG A 58 15.43 -17.85 0.27
C ARG A 58 14.45 -16.69 0.41
N SER A 59 13.26 -16.86 -0.15
CA SER A 59 12.17 -15.88 -0.01
C SER A 59 11.48 -15.99 1.34
N LEU A 60 10.89 -14.88 1.80
CA LEU A 60 10.04 -14.92 3.00
C LEU A 60 8.89 -15.92 2.86
N ARG A 61 8.35 -16.09 1.65
CA ARG A 61 7.32 -17.09 1.36
C ARG A 61 7.84 -18.51 1.63
N GLU A 62 9.01 -18.87 1.11
CA GLU A 62 9.62 -20.19 1.35
C GLU A 62 9.90 -20.43 2.84
N LEU A 63 10.36 -19.41 3.57
CA LEU A 63 10.57 -19.50 5.01
C LEU A 63 9.26 -19.75 5.75
N VAL A 64 8.19 -19.05 5.38
CA VAL A 64 6.84 -19.22 5.95
C VAL A 64 6.30 -20.62 5.67
N GLU A 65 6.44 -21.14 4.46
CA GLU A 65 6.01 -22.48 4.08
C GLU A 65 6.79 -23.60 4.81
N THR A 66 8.09 -23.38 5.00
CA THR A 66 9.02 -24.33 5.65
C THR A 66 8.83 -24.37 7.16
N HIS A 67 8.78 -23.22 7.81
CA HIS A 67 8.82 -23.10 9.27
C HIS A 67 7.45 -22.82 9.90
N ARG A 68 6.46 -22.41 9.10
CA ARG A 68 5.05 -22.35 9.49
C ARG A 68 4.84 -21.56 10.79
N GLY A 69 4.08 -22.15 11.73
CA GLY A 69 3.80 -21.55 13.03
C GLY A 69 5.04 -21.30 13.90
N ASP A 70 6.17 -21.94 13.63
CA ASP A 70 7.42 -21.65 14.36
C ASP A 70 8.02 -20.30 13.95
N LEU A 71 7.76 -19.85 12.72
CA LEU A 71 8.19 -18.55 12.22
C LEU A 71 7.18 -17.44 12.54
N VAL A 72 5.91 -17.65 12.22
CA VAL A 72 4.88 -16.58 12.29
C VAL A 72 4.01 -16.66 13.54
N GLY A 73 4.15 -17.71 14.35
CA GLY A 73 3.24 -18.04 15.45
C GLY A 73 2.10 -18.95 14.99
N THR A 74 1.75 -19.95 15.81
CA THR A 74 0.72 -20.95 15.49
C THR A 74 -0.68 -20.35 15.26
N ALA A 75 -1.03 -19.30 16.02
CA ALA A 75 -2.31 -18.60 15.86
C ALA A 75 -2.40 -17.84 14.52
N VAL A 76 -1.32 -17.18 14.11
CA VAL A 76 -1.24 -16.47 12.82
C VAL A 76 -1.29 -17.47 11.68
N TRP A 77 -0.51 -18.55 11.77
CA TRP A 77 -0.50 -19.62 10.76
C TRP A 77 -1.91 -20.20 10.53
N ALA A 78 -2.62 -20.52 11.62
CA ALA A 78 -3.98 -21.05 11.55
C ALA A 78 -4.99 -20.04 10.98
N ARG A 79 -4.88 -18.76 11.38
CA ARG A 79 -5.80 -17.70 10.93
C ARG A 79 -5.67 -17.39 9.44
N TYR A 80 -4.45 -17.35 8.92
CA TYR A 80 -4.19 -16.90 7.54
C TYR A 80 -3.92 -18.05 6.56
N GLY A 81 -4.12 -19.30 6.98
CA GLY A 81 -4.04 -20.47 6.10
C GLY A 81 -2.65 -20.67 5.49
N GLY A 82 -1.61 -20.32 6.22
CA GLY A 82 -0.22 -20.39 5.76
C GLY A 82 0.26 -19.24 4.88
N ARG A 83 -0.57 -18.23 4.63
CA ARG A 83 -0.13 -16.97 3.99
C ARG A 83 0.45 -16.02 5.02
N PHE A 84 1.54 -15.34 4.68
CA PHE A 84 2.06 -14.26 5.52
C PHE A 84 1.08 -13.07 5.47
N PRO A 85 0.66 -12.51 6.62
CA PRO A 85 -0.51 -11.62 6.65
C PRO A 85 -0.23 -10.16 6.27
N LEU A 86 1.04 -9.72 6.34
CA LEU A 86 1.40 -8.32 6.18
C LEU A 86 2.36 -8.09 5.02
N LEU A 87 2.22 -6.92 4.41
CA LEU A 87 3.20 -6.34 3.50
C LEU A 87 3.65 -5.01 4.10
N ILE A 88 4.95 -4.85 4.30
CA ILE A 88 5.54 -3.62 4.85
C ILE A 88 6.40 -2.97 3.78
N LYS A 89 6.23 -1.67 3.58
CA LYS A 89 6.91 -0.91 2.54
C LYS A 89 7.48 0.41 3.02
N LEU A 90 8.51 0.87 2.33
CA LEU A 90 8.85 2.29 2.22
C LEU A 90 8.34 2.84 0.90
N LEU A 91 7.73 4.02 0.90
CA LEU A 91 7.27 4.69 -0.31
C LEU A 91 7.96 6.04 -0.47
N ASP A 92 8.35 6.38 -1.71
CA ASP A 92 8.91 7.68 -2.09
C ASP A 92 8.05 8.33 -3.18
N ALA A 93 7.15 9.23 -2.80
CA ALA A 93 6.26 9.92 -3.73
C ALA A 93 6.89 11.20 -4.30
N GLN A 94 7.35 11.13 -5.55
CA GLN A 94 7.83 12.28 -6.32
C GLN A 94 6.72 12.97 -7.13
N GLN A 95 5.55 12.35 -7.22
CA GLN A 95 4.34 12.90 -7.82
C GLN A 95 3.13 12.46 -7.01
N ASP A 96 1.98 13.10 -7.23
CA ASP A 96 0.72 12.62 -6.66
C ASP A 96 0.42 11.22 -7.20
N LEU A 97 0.16 10.27 -6.29
CA LEU A 97 -0.37 8.96 -6.65
C LEU A 97 -1.86 9.11 -6.96
N SER A 98 -2.42 8.09 -7.62
CA SER A 98 -3.84 8.07 -7.92
C SER A 98 -4.69 8.19 -6.67
N ILE A 99 -5.83 8.87 -6.79
CA ILE A 99 -6.91 8.77 -5.82
C ILE A 99 -7.52 7.37 -5.97
N GLN A 100 -7.59 6.64 -4.87
CA GLN A 100 -7.92 5.23 -4.85
C GLN A 100 -8.68 4.83 -3.58
N VAL A 101 -9.22 3.61 -3.61
CA VAL A 101 -9.88 2.97 -2.47
C VAL A 101 -9.53 1.49 -2.46
N HIS A 102 -9.52 0.91 -1.27
CA HIS A 102 -9.24 -0.50 -1.05
C HIS A 102 -10.46 -1.23 -0.49
N PRO A 103 -10.77 -2.45 -0.98
CA PRO A 103 -11.84 -3.28 -0.45
C PRO A 103 -11.43 -3.98 0.85
N ASP A 104 -12.42 -4.49 1.58
CA ASP A 104 -12.21 -5.38 2.72
C ASP A 104 -12.13 -6.86 2.29
N ASP A 105 -11.85 -7.73 3.28
CA ASP A 105 -11.75 -9.18 3.05
C ASP A 105 -13.09 -9.80 2.60
N GLU A 106 -14.22 -9.24 3.04
CA GLU A 106 -15.54 -9.74 2.67
C GLU A 106 -15.81 -9.50 1.18
N TYR A 107 -15.59 -8.29 0.70
CA TYR A 107 -15.73 -7.90 -0.69
C TYR A 107 -14.81 -8.75 -1.58
N ALA A 108 -13.54 -8.88 -1.19
CA ALA A 108 -12.57 -9.69 -1.94
C ALA A 108 -13.04 -11.14 -2.09
N ARG A 109 -13.48 -11.76 -1.00
CA ARG A 109 -14.00 -13.14 -1.01
C ARG A 109 -15.28 -13.29 -1.82
N ARG A 110 -16.25 -12.38 -1.66
CA ARG A 110 -17.56 -12.43 -2.36
C ARG A 110 -17.39 -12.32 -3.87
N ASN A 111 -16.40 -11.56 -4.33
CA ASN A 111 -16.11 -11.35 -5.74
C ASN A 111 -15.04 -12.31 -6.31
N GLY A 112 -14.59 -13.29 -5.51
CA GLY A 112 -13.62 -14.29 -5.97
C GLY A 112 -12.25 -13.71 -6.34
N LEU A 113 -11.85 -12.61 -5.69
CA LEU A 113 -10.56 -11.99 -5.92
C LEU A 113 -9.43 -12.82 -5.30
N VAL A 114 -8.26 -12.79 -5.92
CA VAL A 114 -7.09 -13.59 -5.49
C VAL A 114 -6.53 -13.07 -4.17
N ASP A 115 -6.42 -11.76 -4.05
CA ASP A 115 -5.87 -11.08 -2.88
C ASP A 115 -6.93 -10.89 -1.79
N SER A 116 -6.49 -10.72 -0.54
CA SER A 116 -7.36 -10.26 0.54
C SER A 116 -7.77 -8.80 0.35
N GLY A 117 -8.62 -8.31 1.24
CA GLY A 117 -8.78 -6.87 1.43
C GLY A 117 -7.46 -6.21 1.78
N LYS A 118 -7.49 -4.88 1.79
CA LYS A 118 -6.28 -4.06 1.96
C LYS A 118 -6.56 -2.90 2.90
N MET A 119 -6.47 -3.20 4.19
CA MET A 119 -6.32 -2.22 5.26
C MET A 119 -4.86 -1.79 5.38
N GLU A 120 -4.64 -0.50 5.64
CA GLU A 120 -3.31 0.08 5.72
C GLU A 120 -3.16 1.03 6.92
N ALA A 121 -1.91 1.25 7.31
CA ALA A 121 -1.49 2.31 8.20
C ALA A 121 -0.21 2.93 7.67
N TRP A 122 -0.13 4.25 7.70
CA TRP A 122 1.01 5.01 7.22
C TRP A 122 1.65 5.77 8.37
N TYR A 123 2.98 5.70 8.45
CA TYR A 123 3.80 6.57 9.27
C TYR A 123 4.60 7.50 8.36
N VAL A 124 4.46 8.80 8.55
CA VAL A 124 5.15 9.80 7.74
C VAL A 124 6.60 9.90 8.21
N LEU A 125 7.50 9.38 7.38
CA LEU A 125 8.94 9.40 7.64
C LEU A 125 9.57 10.74 7.30
N GLN A 126 9.11 11.36 6.22
CA GLN A 126 9.53 12.70 5.81
C GLN A 126 8.43 13.37 4.98
N SER A 127 8.32 14.69 5.09
CA SER A 127 7.42 15.51 4.28
C SER A 127 8.08 16.85 3.96
N ASP A 128 8.17 17.18 2.67
CA ASP A 128 8.73 18.45 2.20
C ASP A 128 7.58 19.46 1.94
N GLY A 129 6.77 19.72 2.98
CA GLY A 129 5.51 20.46 2.83
C GLY A 129 4.43 19.68 2.07
N GLY A 130 4.57 18.35 2.03
CA GLY A 130 3.67 17.44 1.36
C GLY A 130 2.32 17.31 2.06
N ARG A 131 1.41 16.60 1.38
CA ARG A 131 0.05 16.35 1.83
C ARG A 131 -0.34 14.90 1.54
N VAL A 132 -1.48 14.50 2.04
CA VAL A 132 -2.14 13.23 1.69
C VAL A 132 -3.63 13.48 1.53
N ALA A 133 -4.27 12.74 0.65
CA ALA A 133 -5.72 12.62 0.64
C ALA A 133 -6.14 11.50 1.60
N CYS A 134 -7.15 11.77 2.44
CA CYS A 134 -7.75 10.79 3.33
C CYS A 134 -9.19 11.21 3.61
N GLY A 135 -10.18 10.44 3.16
CA GLY A 135 -11.57 10.80 3.33
C GLY A 135 -12.13 11.68 2.21
N LEU A 136 -13.45 11.77 2.17
CA LEU A 136 -14.17 12.73 1.33
C LEU A 136 -14.29 14.08 2.05
N ALA A 137 -14.56 15.14 1.28
CA ALA A 137 -14.87 16.44 1.88
C ALA A 137 -16.20 16.37 2.66
N GLU A 138 -16.35 17.24 3.66
CA GLU A 138 -17.55 17.25 4.51
C GLU A 138 -18.84 17.41 3.69
N GLY A 139 -19.81 16.54 3.94
CA GLY A 139 -21.11 16.55 3.24
C GLY A 139 -21.09 15.91 1.85
N VAL A 140 -19.95 15.38 1.37
CA VAL A 140 -19.89 14.66 0.09
C VAL A 140 -20.42 13.24 0.27
N GLY A 141 -21.64 13.01 -0.20
CA GLY A 141 -22.21 11.69 -0.33
C GLY A 141 -21.94 11.06 -1.69
N ARG A 142 -22.56 9.90 -1.92
CA ARG A 142 -22.44 9.15 -3.18
C ARG A 142 -22.86 9.96 -4.41
N ALA A 143 -23.94 10.73 -4.30
CA ALA A 143 -24.47 11.50 -5.42
C ALA A 143 -23.48 12.60 -5.85
N GLU A 144 -22.95 13.35 -4.89
CA GLU A 144 -21.97 14.40 -5.10
C GLU A 144 -20.66 13.84 -5.68
N PHE A 145 -20.20 12.69 -5.17
CA PHE A 145 -19.00 12.03 -5.65
C PHE A 145 -19.13 11.55 -7.09
N VAL A 146 -20.27 10.94 -7.46
CA VAL A 146 -20.57 10.52 -8.84
C VAL A 146 -20.62 11.72 -9.78
N ALA A 147 -21.28 12.81 -9.36
CA ALA A 147 -21.33 14.04 -10.15
C ALA A 147 -19.94 14.67 -10.36
N ALA A 148 -19.09 14.66 -9.33
CA ALA A 148 -17.71 15.12 -9.41
C ALA A 148 -16.88 14.25 -10.37
N HIS A 149 -17.04 12.92 -10.34
CA HIS A 149 -16.39 12.02 -11.28
C HIS A 149 -16.80 12.29 -12.73
N ALA A 150 -18.11 12.42 -13.01
CA ALA A 150 -18.61 12.73 -14.35
C ALA A 150 -18.10 14.08 -14.88
N ALA A 151 -17.83 15.04 -13.99
CA ALA A 151 -17.24 16.33 -14.31
C ALA A 151 -15.71 16.35 -14.33
N ASN A 152 -15.04 15.22 -14.07
CA ASN A 152 -13.58 15.11 -13.91
C ASN A 152 -13.01 16.00 -12.79
N ARG A 153 -13.76 16.16 -11.69
CA ARG A 153 -13.45 17.00 -10.51
C ARG A 153 -13.36 16.21 -9.21
N VAL A 154 -13.02 14.91 -9.26
CA VAL A 154 -12.91 14.05 -8.06
C VAL A 154 -11.98 14.66 -7.00
N ALA A 155 -10.85 15.24 -7.42
CA ALA A 155 -9.90 15.86 -6.50
C ALA A 155 -10.49 17.04 -5.70
N GLU A 156 -11.59 17.66 -6.15
CA GLU A 156 -12.24 18.76 -5.44
C GLU A 156 -13.15 18.28 -4.29
N VAL A 157 -13.55 17.00 -4.31
CA VAL A 157 -14.46 16.41 -3.32
C VAL A 157 -13.77 15.43 -2.37
N VAL A 158 -12.43 15.38 -2.42
CA VAL A 158 -11.57 14.59 -1.53
C VAL A 158 -10.88 15.51 -0.54
N ARG A 159 -10.72 15.05 0.70
CA ARG A 159 -10.09 15.85 1.75
C ARG A 159 -8.58 15.64 1.74
N PHE A 160 -7.84 16.73 1.58
CA PHE A 160 -6.39 16.74 1.67
C PHE A 160 -5.92 17.35 2.99
N TYR A 161 -4.92 16.74 3.61
CA TYR A 161 -4.29 17.22 4.81
C TYR A 161 -2.80 17.45 4.56
N PRO A 162 -2.24 18.60 4.98
CA PRO A 162 -0.79 18.70 5.11
C PRO A 162 -0.32 17.66 6.13
N VAL A 163 0.86 17.08 5.90
CA VAL A 163 1.46 16.12 6.83
C VAL A 163 2.89 16.50 7.15
N ALA A 164 3.32 16.17 8.35
CA ALA A 164 4.68 16.34 8.85
C ALA A 164 5.27 14.99 9.28
N GLN A 165 6.60 14.96 9.43
CA GLN A 165 7.29 13.79 9.98
C GLN A 165 6.70 13.42 11.35
N GLY A 166 6.42 12.13 11.55
CA GLY A 166 5.84 11.60 12.78
C GLY A 166 4.31 11.47 12.75
N ASP A 167 3.64 12.04 11.76
CA ASP A 167 2.20 11.85 11.59
C ASP A 167 1.88 10.38 11.27
N VAL A 168 0.75 9.91 11.80
CA VAL A 168 0.22 8.56 11.58
C VAL A 168 -1.15 8.68 10.94
N LEU A 169 -1.36 7.94 9.87
CA LEU A 169 -2.67 7.77 9.24
C LEU A 169 -3.09 6.32 9.32
N PHE A 170 -4.36 6.10 9.65
CA PHE A 170 -4.98 4.79 9.60
C PHE A 170 -6.00 4.80 8.46
N LEU A 171 -5.92 3.80 7.58
CA LEU A 171 -6.73 3.70 6.37
C LEU A 171 -7.51 2.38 6.41
N PRO A 172 -8.68 2.37 7.05
CA PRO A 172 -9.62 1.27 6.91
C PRO A 172 -10.02 1.06 5.45
N PRO A 173 -10.37 -0.18 5.05
CA PRO A 173 -11.02 -0.42 3.76
C PRO A 173 -12.21 0.52 3.54
N GLY A 174 -12.40 0.95 2.30
CA GLY A 174 -13.43 1.92 1.91
C GLY A 174 -13.03 3.39 2.04
N THR A 175 -11.90 3.70 2.69
CA THR A 175 -11.37 5.07 2.77
C THR A 175 -10.84 5.51 1.40
N VAL A 176 -11.33 6.64 0.87
CA VAL A 176 -10.77 7.28 -0.33
C VAL A 176 -9.48 8.00 0.07
N HIS A 177 -8.37 7.67 -0.57
CA HIS A 177 -7.07 8.22 -0.19
C HIS A 177 -6.11 8.35 -1.37
N ALA A 178 -5.03 9.11 -1.16
CA ALA A 178 -3.90 9.21 -2.08
C ALA A 178 -2.66 9.69 -1.31
N LEU A 179 -1.51 9.08 -1.59
CA LEU A 179 -0.22 9.65 -1.23
C LEU A 179 0.13 10.75 -2.23
N CYS A 180 0.52 11.94 -1.76
CA CYS A 180 0.88 13.05 -2.64
C CYS A 180 2.39 13.26 -2.70
N GLN A 181 2.81 14.05 -3.68
CA GLN A 181 4.19 14.44 -3.89
C GLN A 181 4.85 15.00 -2.62
N GLY A 182 6.14 14.69 -2.45
CA GLY A 182 7.00 15.24 -1.42
C GLY A 182 6.98 14.45 -0.11
N VAL A 183 6.23 13.35 -0.04
CA VAL A 183 6.07 12.52 1.15
C VAL A 183 6.82 11.19 1.00
N VAL A 184 7.53 10.80 2.07
CA VAL A 184 8.12 9.47 2.23
C VAL A 184 7.41 8.77 3.39
N LEU A 185 6.92 7.55 3.16
CA LEU A 185 6.14 6.79 4.13
C LEU A 185 6.80 5.48 4.52
N TYR A 186 6.51 5.04 5.75
CA TYR A 186 6.51 3.64 6.13
C TYR A 186 5.05 3.15 6.15
N GLU A 187 4.72 2.22 5.25
CA GLU A 187 3.39 1.65 5.09
C GLU A 187 3.36 0.23 5.65
N VAL A 188 2.39 -0.03 6.53
CA VAL A 188 2.04 -1.39 6.97
C VAL A 188 0.65 -1.69 6.43
N GLN A 189 0.53 -2.76 5.65
CA GLN A 189 -0.74 -3.16 5.06
C GLN A 189 -0.94 -4.68 5.15
N GLN A 190 -2.17 -5.14 4.91
CA GLN A 190 -2.41 -6.55 4.60
C GLN A 190 -1.63 -6.98 3.34
N THR A 191 -1.25 -8.26 3.23
CA THR A 191 -0.63 -8.80 2.00
C THR A 191 -1.62 -8.79 0.82
N SER A 192 -1.70 -7.67 0.10
CA SER A 192 -2.62 -7.43 -1.02
C SER A 192 -2.09 -6.32 -1.93
N ASP A 193 -2.21 -6.46 -3.25
CA ASP A 193 -1.96 -5.39 -4.24
C ASP A 193 -3.30 -4.83 -4.78
N LEU A 194 -4.42 -5.19 -4.15
CA LEU A 194 -5.77 -4.86 -4.62
C LEU A 194 -6.10 -3.38 -4.46
N THR A 195 -6.18 -2.67 -5.58
CA THR A 195 -6.36 -1.22 -5.63
C THR A 195 -7.41 -0.83 -6.65
N PHE A 196 -8.49 -0.19 -6.20
CA PHE A 196 -9.48 0.40 -7.11
C PHE A 196 -9.16 1.88 -7.32
N ARG A 197 -8.56 2.15 -8.48
CA ARG A 197 -8.15 3.48 -8.89
C ARG A 197 -9.35 4.30 -9.38
N ILE A 198 -9.53 5.49 -8.83
CA ILE A 198 -10.67 6.38 -9.13
C ILE A 198 -10.25 7.50 -10.08
N TYR A 199 -9.11 8.13 -9.82
CA TYR A 199 -8.62 9.27 -10.59
C TYR A 199 -7.09 9.28 -10.63
N ASP A 200 -6.52 9.59 -11.80
CA ASP A 200 -5.08 9.44 -12.02
C ASP A 200 -4.40 10.55 -12.84
N TYR A 201 -4.96 11.76 -12.78
CA TYR A 201 -4.38 12.95 -13.41
C TYR A 201 -4.09 12.78 -14.91
N GLY A 202 -4.90 11.97 -15.62
CA GLY A 202 -4.76 11.72 -17.05
C GLY A 202 -3.67 10.70 -17.46
N ARG A 203 -3.02 10.03 -16.49
CA ARG A 203 -2.07 8.95 -16.79
C ARG A 203 -2.81 7.72 -17.39
N PRO A 204 -2.21 6.98 -18.34
CA PRO A 204 -2.87 5.89 -19.06
C PRO A 204 -2.89 4.58 -18.24
N ARG A 205 -3.33 4.64 -16.99
CA ARG A 205 -3.52 3.48 -16.12
C ARG A 205 -5.01 3.20 -15.96
N GLU A 206 -5.33 1.92 -15.79
CA GLU A 206 -6.71 1.48 -15.59
C GLU A 206 -7.34 2.13 -14.35
N LEU A 207 -8.58 2.60 -14.54
CA LEU A 207 -9.49 3.07 -13.51
C LEU A 207 -10.54 2.00 -13.26
N HIS A 208 -10.97 1.87 -12.01
CA HIS A 208 -11.84 0.79 -11.52
C HIS A 208 -13.09 1.41 -10.89
N TRP A 209 -13.76 2.27 -11.66
CA TRP A 209 -14.80 3.15 -11.14
C TRP A 209 -15.97 2.38 -10.51
N GLU A 210 -16.45 1.34 -11.19
CA GLU A 210 -17.58 0.54 -10.72
C GLU A 210 -17.24 -0.16 -9.39
N GLN A 211 -16.08 -0.83 -9.33
CA GLN A 211 -15.62 -1.50 -8.11
C GLN A 211 -15.36 -0.51 -6.98
N ALA A 212 -14.78 0.66 -7.29
CA ALA A 212 -14.55 1.70 -6.28
C ALA A 212 -15.87 2.16 -5.65
N LEU A 213 -16.91 2.44 -6.44
CA LEU A 213 -18.21 2.86 -5.92
C LEU A 213 -18.90 1.83 -5.03
N GLU A 214 -18.58 0.55 -5.19
CA GLU A 214 -19.13 -0.54 -4.36
C GLU A 214 -18.47 -0.62 -2.99
N VAL A 215 -17.25 -0.12 -2.83
CA VAL A 215 -16.46 -0.30 -1.60
C VAL A 215 -16.19 0.98 -0.84
N ILE A 216 -16.39 2.15 -1.44
CA ILE A 216 -16.25 3.44 -0.73
C ILE A 216 -17.22 3.48 0.45
N ASP A 217 -16.67 3.80 1.62
CA ASP A 217 -17.47 4.20 2.76
C ASP A 217 -17.83 5.68 2.64
N PHE A 218 -19.08 5.99 2.27
CA PHE A 218 -19.54 7.37 2.16
C PHE A 218 -19.83 8.04 3.52
N ALA A 219 -19.59 7.34 4.63
CA ALA A 219 -19.67 7.88 5.99
C ALA A 219 -18.29 8.15 6.64
N GLN A 220 -17.20 8.04 5.86
CA GLN A 220 -15.80 8.21 6.28
C GLN A 220 -15.45 9.58 6.87
#